data_AF-A0A1F9AKT2-F1
#
_entry.id   AF-A0A1F9AKT2-F1
#
_cell.length_a   1.000
_cell.length_b   1.000
_cell.length_c   1.000
_cell.angle_alpha   90.00
_cell.angle_beta   90.00
_cell.angle_gamma   90.00
#
_symmetry.space_group_name_H-M   'P 1'
#
loop_
_entity.id
_entity.type
_entity.pdbx_description
1 polymer ?
#
loop_
_entity_poly.entity_id
_entity_poly.type
_entity_poly.pdbx_seq_one_letter_code
_entity_poly.pdbx_strand_id
1 'polypeptide(L)'
;RHGINAVGLSGLDGKAVQGIRNKGIRVYQDGKQKIVRDFSGKPESANKALLDLLVDNGYVPVLTVPIIDEENNAINTENDDVVRVLQQTVRAKTVINLIEAPGFLKDKNDETALIEKISPLELETREQEVEGRMKRKMLAVRKLFEEGVARVIIADGRAEHPVADALSGKGTVIA
;
A
#
# COMPACT_ATOMS: atom_id res chain seq x y z
N ARG A 1 -20.51 6.51 14.58
CA ARG A 1 -20.82 7.91 14.16
C ARG A 1 -21.53 7.97 12.79
N HIS A 2 -21.15 7.15 11.80
CA HIS A 2 -21.78 7.15 10.46
C HIS A 2 -22.57 5.87 10.11
N GLY A 3 -22.89 5.01 11.09
CA GLY A 3 -23.63 3.77 10.84
C GLY A 3 -22.84 2.68 10.08
N ILE A 4 -21.54 2.86 9.90
CA ILE A 4 -20.65 1.87 9.26
C ILE A 4 -20.16 0.88 10.32
N ASN A 5 -20.38 -0.41 10.08
CA ASN A 5 -19.87 -1.50 10.91
C ASN A 5 -18.39 -1.77 10.61
N ALA A 6 -17.52 -0.81 10.96
CA ALA A 6 -16.07 -0.99 10.81
C ALA A 6 -15.52 -1.96 11.86
N VAL A 7 -14.59 -2.82 11.45
CA VAL A 7 -13.86 -3.73 12.35
C VAL A 7 -12.36 -3.56 12.17
N GLY A 8 -11.66 -3.20 13.24
CA GLY A 8 -10.22 -2.99 13.25
C GLY A 8 -9.46 -4.30 13.46
N LEU A 9 -8.46 -4.56 12.62
CA LEU A 9 -7.59 -5.73 12.71
C LEU A 9 -6.15 -5.34 12.43
N SER A 10 -5.22 -5.94 13.16
CA SER A 10 -3.82 -6.03 12.74
C SER A 10 -3.61 -7.28 11.87
N GLY A 11 -2.42 -7.46 11.30
CA GLY A 11 -2.10 -8.71 10.62
C GLY A 11 -2.02 -9.93 11.57
N LEU A 12 -1.91 -9.71 12.88
CA LEU A 12 -1.91 -10.77 13.90
C LEU A 12 -3.28 -11.42 14.07
N ASP A 13 -4.34 -10.62 13.97
CA ASP A 13 -5.71 -11.04 14.26
C ASP A 13 -6.20 -12.04 13.22
N GLY A 14 -6.42 -13.28 13.64
CA GLY A 14 -6.79 -14.36 12.73
C GLY A 14 -5.77 -14.59 11.59
N LYS A 15 -4.51 -14.16 11.78
CA LYS A 15 -3.48 -14.12 10.75
C LYS A 15 -3.92 -13.35 9.50
N ALA A 16 -4.62 -12.22 9.69
CA ALA A 16 -5.16 -11.42 8.59
C ALA A 16 -4.13 -11.09 7.52
N VAL A 17 -2.87 -10.83 7.91
CA VAL A 17 -1.74 -10.67 7.00
C VAL A 17 -0.52 -11.40 7.56
N GLN A 18 0.02 -12.33 6.77
CA GLN A 18 1.20 -13.13 7.10
C GLN A 18 2.39 -12.72 6.24
N GLY A 19 3.58 -12.78 6.81
CA GLY A 19 4.81 -12.47 6.10
C GLY A 19 6.00 -13.29 6.59
N ILE A 20 7.15 -13.01 6.01
CA ILE A 20 8.42 -13.62 6.38
C ILE A 20 9.32 -12.57 7.00
N ARG A 21 9.89 -12.90 8.15
CA ARG A 21 10.83 -12.02 8.84
C ARG A 21 12.12 -11.87 8.04
N ASN A 22 12.66 -10.65 8.01
CA ASN A 22 13.98 -10.41 7.44
C ASN A 22 15.04 -11.16 8.26
N LYS A 23 15.96 -11.87 7.59
CA LYS A 23 17.06 -12.63 8.23
C LYS A 23 18.09 -11.75 8.97
N GLY A 24 17.89 -10.44 8.98
CA GLY A 24 18.76 -9.41 9.53
C GLY A 24 19.54 -8.68 8.45
N ILE A 25 19.85 -7.42 8.73
CA ILE A 25 20.61 -6.54 7.85
C ILE A 25 22.08 -6.59 8.29
N ARG A 26 22.98 -6.74 7.32
CA ARG A 26 24.42 -6.61 7.56
C ARG A 26 24.75 -5.13 7.73
N VAL A 27 25.17 -4.75 8.92
CA VAL A 27 25.62 -3.40 9.23
C VAL A 27 27.10 -3.41 9.58
N TYR A 28 27.84 -2.40 9.15
CA TYR A 28 29.19 -2.16 9.63
C TYR A 28 29.11 -1.21 10.83
N GLN A 29 29.48 -1.71 11.99
CA GLN A 29 29.46 -0.95 13.24
C GLN A 29 30.73 -1.26 14.02
N ASP A 30 31.43 -0.22 14.49
CA ASP A 30 32.70 -0.34 15.22
C ASP A 30 33.80 -1.09 14.43
N GLY A 31 33.86 -0.87 13.11
CA GLY A 31 34.84 -1.54 12.24
C GLY A 31 34.59 -3.05 12.03
N LYS A 32 33.47 -3.59 12.49
CA LYS A 32 33.08 -5.00 12.30
C LYS A 32 31.73 -5.11 11.60
N GLN A 33 31.60 -6.12 10.74
CA GLN A 33 30.32 -6.47 10.13
C GLN A 33 29.47 -7.25 11.16
N LYS A 34 28.34 -6.68 11.57
CA LYS A 34 27.35 -7.29 12.47
C LYS A 34 26.06 -7.58 11.69
N ILE A 35 25.33 -8.62 12.07
CA ILE A 35 23.96 -8.84 11.59
C ILE A 35 23.02 -8.28 12.65
N VAL A 36 22.32 -7.20 12.33
CA VAL A 36 21.25 -6.66 13.17
C VAL A 36 19.95 -7.30 12.71
N ARG A 37 19.28 -7.98 13.64
CA ARG A 37 17.95 -8.54 13.43
C ARG A 37 16.93 -7.56 14.01
N ASP A 38 16.16 -6.93 13.15
CA ASP A 38 14.98 -6.17 13.54
C ASP A 38 13.73 -7.05 13.47
N PHE A 39 12.63 -6.57 14.02
CA PHE A 39 11.30 -7.18 13.84
C PHE A 39 10.64 -6.53 12.63
N SER A 40 11.28 -6.69 11.46
CA SER A 40 10.72 -6.28 10.17
C SER A 40 10.70 -7.44 9.20
N GLY A 41 9.83 -7.39 8.20
CA GLY A 41 9.73 -8.41 7.17
C GLY A 41 8.87 -7.99 6.00
N LYS A 42 8.52 -8.96 5.15
CA LYS A 42 7.72 -8.75 3.94
C LYS A 42 6.42 -9.54 4.03
N PRO A 43 5.25 -8.96 3.70
CA PRO A 43 4.01 -9.70 3.63
C PRO A 43 4.05 -10.63 2.41
N GLU A 44 3.48 -11.81 2.57
CA GLU A 44 3.39 -12.83 1.52
C GLU A 44 1.96 -13.26 1.24
N SER A 45 1.08 -13.25 2.25
CA SER A 45 -0.30 -13.68 2.09
C SER A 45 -1.26 -12.95 3.04
N ALA A 46 -2.54 -12.94 2.69
CA ALA A 46 -3.61 -12.46 3.56
C ALA A 46 -4.68 -13.55 3.72
N ASN A 47 -5.33 -13.58 4.88
CA ASN A 47 -6.38 -14.55 5.17
C ASN A 47 -7.67 -14.17 4.44
N LYS A 48 -7.81 -14.64 3.19
CA LYS A 48 -8.98 -14.36 2.35
C LYS A 48 -10.29 -14.77 3.01
N ALA A 49 -10.33 -15.94 3.64
CA ALA A 49 -11.55 -16.46 4.26
C ALA A 49 -12.06 -15.54 5.38
N LEU A 50 -11.15 -14.98 6.19
CA LEU A 50 -11.49 -13.99 7.21
C LEU A 50 -12.02 -12.69 6.57
N LEU A 51 -11.34 -12.18 5.54
CA LEU A 51 -11.76 -10.94 4.88
C LEU A 51 -13.13 -11.08 4.20
N ASP A 52 -13.34 -12.18 3.47
CA ASP A 52 -14.61 -12.51 2.83
C ASP A 52 -15.73 -12.62 3.89
N LEU A 53 -15.49 -13.36 4.98
CA LEU A 53 -16.46 -13.52 6.07
C LEU A 53 -16.94 -12.17 6.61
N LEU A 54 -16.03 -11.23 6.84
CA LEU A 54 -16.36 -9.91 7.37
C LEU A 54 -17.17 -9.09 6.36
N VAL A 55 -16.70 -9.03 5.11
CA VAL A 55 -17.36 -8.28 4.04
C VAL A 55 -18.76 -8.84 3.75
N ASP A 56 -18.88 -10.17 3.65
CA ASP A 56 -20.14 -10.86 3.37
C ASP A 56 -21.18 -10.68 4.50
N ASN A 57 -20.72 -10.38 5.72
CA ASN A 57 -21.57 -10.07 6.87
C ASN A 57 -21.75 -8.56 7.11
N GLY A 58 -21.41 -7.73 6.12
CA GLY A 58 -21.67 -6.29 6.17
C GLY A 58 -20.71 -5.49 7.05
N TYR A 59 -19.55 -6.05 7.39
CA TYR A 59 -18.48 -5.32 8.05
C TYR A 59 -17.54 -4.67 7.04
N VAL A 60 -16.91 -3.58 7.46
CA VAL A 60 -15.82 -2.91 6.72
C VAL A 60 -14.50 -3.19 7.46
N PRO A 61 -13.64 -4.09 6.95
CA PRO A 61 -12.34 -4.35 7.56
C PRO A 61 -11.44 -3.11 7.49
N VAL A 62 -10.84 -2.76 8.63
CA VAL A 62 -9.84 -1.69 8.76
C VAL A 62 -8.55 -2.33 9.24
N LEU A 63 -7.58 -2.46 8.35
CA LEU A 63 -6.34 -3.20 8.59
C LEU A 63 -5.18 -2.27 8.94
N THR A 64 -4.29 -2.71 9.83
CA THR A 64 -3.04 -2.03 10.17
C THR A 64 -1.89 -3.01 10.36
N VAL A 65 -0.65 -2.51 10.21
CA VAL A 65 0.55 -3.17 10.73
C VAL A 65 0.55 -3.15 12.28
N PRO A 66 1.25 -4.08 12.97
CA PRO A 66 2.17 -5.11 12.47
C PRO A 66 1.48 -6.31 11.81
N ILE A 67 2.26 -7.10 11.08
CA ILE A 67 1.85 -8.39 10.50
C ILE A 67 2.44 -9.56 11.31
N ILE A 68 1.98 -10.79 11.04
CA ILE A 68 2.51 -11.99 11.71
C ILE A 68 3.57 -12.69 10.86
N ASP A 69 4.69 -13.06 11.47
CA ASP A 69 5.76 -13.84 10.81
C ASP A 69 5.53 -15.36 10.86
N GLU A 70 6.43 -16.12 10.25
CA GLU A 70 6.39 -17.59 10.19
C GLU A 70 6.50 -18.28 11.56
N GLU A 71 7.01 -17.58 12.57
CA GLU A 71 7.16 -18.06 13.95
C GLU A 71 6.05 -17.54 14.87
N ASN A 72 5.05 -16.83 14.33
CA ASN A 72 3.96 -16.15 15.05
C ASN A 72 4.38 -14.92 15.87
N ASN A 73 5.51 -14.28 15.54
CA ASN A 73 5.88 -12.99 16.11
C ASN A 73 5.26 -11.82 15.32
N ALA A 74 5.08 -10.70 15.99
CA ALA A 74 4.73 -9.44 15.34
C ALA A 74 5.95 -8.82 14.65
N ILE A 75 5.79 -8.46 13.37
CA ILE A 75 6.82 -7.78 12.58
C ILE A 75 6.23 -6.55 11.87
N ASN A 76 7.05 -5.50 11.77
CA ASN A 76 6.76 -4.33 10.96
C ASN A 76 6.98 -4.62 9.47
N THR A 77 6.28 -3.87 8.62
CA THR A 77 6.46 -3.94 7.17
C THR A 77 6.02 -2.64 6.51
N GLU A 78 6.30 -2.50 5.21
CA GLU A 78 5.85 -1.37 4.41
C GLU A 78 4.38 -1.56 4.03
N ASN A 79 3.55 -0.53 4.25
CA ASN A 79 2.11 -0.60 3.98
C ASN A 79 1.80 -0.87 2.50
N ASP A 80 2.62 -0.32 1.58
CA ASP A 80 2.45 -0.52 0.15
C ASP A 80 2.57 -2.01 -0.26
N ASP A 81 3.47 -2.76 0.39
CA ASP A 81 3.60 -4.20 0.15
C ASP A 81 2.39 -4.98 0.71
N VAL A 82 1.78 -4.51 1.79
CA VAL A 82 0.53 -5.10 2.33
C VAL A 82 -0.64 -4.85 1.38
N VAL A 83 -0.76 -3.63 0.84
CA VAL A 83 -1.79 -3.28 -0.16
C VAL A 83 -1.70 -4.20 -1.38
N ARG A 84 -0.48 -4.50 -1.84
CA ARG A 84 -0.24 -5.45 -2.94
C ARG A 84 -0.78 -6.84 -2.62
N VAL A 85 -0.39 -7.41 -1.48
CA VAL A 85 -0.88 -8.73 -1.03
C VAL A 85 -2.41 -8.75 -0.89
N LEU A 86 -3.00 -7.67 -0.36
CA LEU A 86 -4.46 -7.56 -0.24
C LEU A 86 -5.12 -7.47 -1.62
N GLN A 87 -4.62 -6.62 -2.51
CA GLN A 87 -5.15 -6.44 -3.87
C GLN A 87 -5.18 -7.78 -4.62
N GLN A 88 -4.10 -8.55 -4.55
CA GLN A 88 -4.01 -9.88 -5.14
C GLN A 88 -5.01 -10.85 -4.48
N THR A 89 -5.09 -10.85 -3.15
CA THR A 89 -5.93 -11.77 -2.37
C THR A 89 -7.43 -11.55 -2.64
N VAL A 90 -7.88 -10.30 -2.64
CA VAL A 90 -9.30 -9.96 -2.89
C VAL A 90 -9.61 -9.70 -4.37
N ARG A 91 -8.59 -9.76 -5.25
CA ARG A 91 -8.69 -9.44 -6.69
C ARG A 91 -9.29 -8.06 -6.93
N ALA A 92 -8.85 -7.07 -6.16
CA ALA A 92 -9.37 -5.71 -6.29
C ALA A 92 -8.97 -5.12 -7.65
N LYS A 93 -9.97 -4.56 -8.36
CA LYS A 93 -9.76 -3.91 -9.66
C LYS A 93 -9.38 -2.44 -9.54
N THR A 94 -9.63 -1.83 -8.38
CA THR A 94 -9.30 -0.43 -8.12
C THR A 94 -8.61 -0.32 -6.76
N VAL A 95 -7.49 0.38 -6.72
CA VAL A 95 -6.79 0.78 -5.49
C VAL A 95 -6.79 2.30 -5.42
N ILE A 96 -7.14 2.86 -4.27
CA ILE A 96 -7.09 4.30 -4.01
C ILE A 96 -6.04 4.56 -2.94
N ASN A 97 -5.01 5.32 -3.28
CA ASN A 97 -3.99 5.76 -2.35
C ASN A 97 -4.21 7.23 -2.03
N LEU A 98 -4.59 7.50 -0.78
CA LEU A 98 -4.76 8.85 -0.26
C LEU A 98 -3.43 9.38 0.27
N ILE A 99 -3.07 10.60 -0.13
CA ILE A 99 -1.77 11.21 0.14
C ILE A 99 -1.96 12.68 0.56
N GLU A 100 -0.96 13.31 1.13
CA GLU A 100 -1.01 14.74 1.51
C GLU A 100 -0.68 15.67 0.32
N ALA A 101 -1.25 15.39 -0.85
CA ALA A 101 -1.09 16.16 -2.09
C ALA A 101 -2.23 15.81 -3.09
N PRO A 102 -2.53 16.67 -4.08
CA PRO A 102 -3.58 16.42 -5.08
C PRO A 102 -3.42 15.11 -5.87
N GLY A 103 -2.19 14.66 -6.08
CA GLY A 103 -1.83 13.47 -6.85
C GLY A 103 -0.33 13.48 -7.16
N PHE A 104 0.07 12.88 -8.28
CA PHE A 104 1.41 13.07 -8.81
C PHE A 104 1.52 14.43 -9.52
N LEU A 105 2.52 15.21 -9.13
CA LEU A 105 2.79 16.53 -9.67
C LEU A 105 4.02 16.48 -10.58
N LYS A 106 4.01 17.24 -11.68
CA LYS A 106 5.21 17.44 -12.53
C LYS A 106 6.29 18.20 -11.78
N ASP A 107 5.89 19.21 -11.00
CA ASP A 107 6.74 19.90 -10.03
C ASP A 107 6.13 19.73 -8.64
N LYS A 108 6.91 19.15 -7.72
CA LYS A 108 6.48 18.92 -6.33
C LYS A 108 6.14 20.21 -5.56
N ASN A 109 6.60 21.36 -6.02
CA ASN A 109 6.36 22.65 -5.38
C ASN A 109 5.15 23.40 -5.98
N ASP A 110 4.52 22.84 -7.02
CA ASP A 110 3.37 23.42 -7.69
C ASP A 110 2.20 22.42 -7.69
N GLU A 111 1.26 22.60 -6.75
CA GLU A 111 0.06 21.77 -6.66
C GLU A 111 -0.85 21.89 -7.90
N THR A 112 -0.69 22.94 -8.73
CA THR A 112 -1.43 23.09 -10.00
C THR A 112 -0.84 22.23 -11.12
N ALA A 113 0.39 21.73 -10.96
CA ALA A 113 1.08 20.89 -11.92
C ALA A 113 0.66 19.41 -11.83
N LEU A 114 -0.62 19.14 -11.52
CA LEU A 114 -1.18 17.79 -11.40
C LEU A 114 -1.12 17.04 -12.73
N ILE A 115 -0.68 15.78 -12.66
CA ILE A 115 -0.79 14.83 -13.75
C ILE A 115 -2.09 14.06 -13.54
N GLU A 116 -3.14 14.40 -14.30
CA GLU A 116 -4.47 13.80 -14.09
C GLU A 116 -4.53 12.32 -14.50
N LYS A 117 -3.78 11.94 -15.54
CA LYS A 117 -3.80 10.59 -16.11
C LYS A 117 -2.40 10.13 -16.49
N ILE A 118 -2.10 8.88 -16.20
CA ILE A 118 -0.84 8.21 -16.55
C ILE A 118 -1.18 6.81 -17.03
N SER A 119 -0.61 6.36 -18.15
CA SER A 119 -0.71 4.93 -18.51
C SER A 119 0.29 4.08 -17.72
N PRO A 120 0.07 2.78 -17.51
CA PRO A 120 1.05 1.91 -16.86
C PRO A 120 2.46 1.97 -17.49
N LEU A 121 2.54 2.16 -18.82
CA LEU A 121 3.80 2.32 -19.53
C LEU A 121 4.47 3.67 -19.21
N GLU A 122 3.69 4.76 -19.19
CA GLU A 122 4.21 6.07 -18.80
C GLU A 122 4.64 6.09 -17.33
N LEU A 123 3.96 5.36 -16.46
CA LEU A 123 4.35 5.21 -15.06
C LEU A 123 5.76 4.61 -14.94
N GLU A 124 6.07 3.58 -15.73
CA GLU A 124 7.41 2.97 -15.74
C GLU A 124 8.49 3.95 -16.20
N THR A 125 8.23 4.70 -17.28
CA THR A 125 9.19 5.71 -17.75
C THR A 125 9.44 6.78 -16.69
N ARG A 126 8.37 7.32 -16.09
CA ARG A 126 8.47 8.34 -15.04
C ARG A 126 9.17 7.83 -13.78
N GLU A 127 8.95 6.57 -13.41
CA GLU A 127 9.65 5.93 -12.27
C GLU A 127 11.18 5.99 -12.43
N GLN A 128 11.67 5.86 -13.66
CA GLN A 128 13.10 5.90 -13.97
C GLN A 128 13.68 7.33 -13.92
N GLU A 129 12.85 8.35 -14.12
CA GLU A 129 13.24 9.78 -14.13
C GLU A 129 13.27 10.42 -12.73
N VAL A 130 12.69 9.75 -11.72
CA VAL A 130 12.60 10.27 -10.35
C VAL A 130 13.47 9.48 -9.37
N GLU A 131 13.78 10.10 -8.23
CA GLU A 131 14.56 9.48 -7.16
C GLU A 131 13.83 9.52 -5.80
N GLY A 132 14.40 8.85 -4.80
CA GLY A 132 13.98 8.95 -3.42
C GLY A 132 12.58 8.37 -3.13
N ARG A 133 11.76 9.13 -2.40
CA ARG A 133 10.42 8.68 -1.97
C ARG A 133 9.45 8.53 -3.14
N MET A 134 9.53 9.41 -4.14
CA MET A 134 8.65 9.37 -5.31
C MET A 134 8.88 8.10 -6.13
N LYS A 135 10.16 7.76 -6.38
CA LYS A 135 10.53 6.51 -7.07
C LYS A 135 9.93 5.29 -6.38
N ARG A 136 10.09 5.18 -5.06
CA ARG A 136 9.55 4.06 -4.28
C ARG A 136 8.03 3.95 -4.40
N LYS A 137 7.32 5.08 -4.38
CA LYS A 137 5.86 5.13 -4.51
C LYS A 137 5.40 4.74 -5.92
N MET A 138 6.05 5.25 -6.96
CA MET A 138 5.76 4.86 -8.35
C MET A 138 6.04 3.37 -8.57
N LEU A 139 7.15 2.86 -8.03
CA LEU A 139 7.48 1.44 -8.08
C LEU A 139 6.42 0.57 -7.38
N ALA A 140 5.96 0.98 -6.19
CA ALA A 140 4.89 0.29 -5.47
C ALA A 140 3.59 0.23 -6.29
N VAL A 141 3.21 1.34 -6.91
CA VAL A 141 2.02 1.40 -7.76
C VAL A 141 2.19 0.56 -9.03
N ARG A 142 3.37 0.59 -9.65
CA ARG A 142 3.68 -0.21 -10.85
C ARG A 142 3.51 -1.71 -10.58
N LYS A 143 3.98 -2.19 -9.43
CA LYS A 143 3.82 -3.59 -9.01
C LYS A 143 2.35 -4.03 -8.89
N LEU A 144 1.43 -3.13 -8.57
CA LEU A 144 0.00 -3.47 -8.54
C LEU A 144 -0.53 -3.85 -9.94
N PHE A 145 0.01 -3.23 -11.00
CA PHE A 145 -0.37 -3.57 -12.38
C PHE A 145 0.21 -4.90 -12.84
N GLU A 146 1.41 -5.27 -12.38
CA GLU A 146 1.98 -6.60 -12.62
C GLU A 146 1.09 -7.73 -12.05
N GLU A 147 0.28 -7.42 -11.02
CA GLU A 147 -0.63 -8.34 -10.35
C GLU A 147 -2.09 -8.21 -10.82
N GLY A 148 -2.33 -7.44 -11.88
CA GLY A 148 -3.63 -7.38 -12.57
C GLY A 148 -4.63 -6.39 -11.99
N VAL A 149 -4.20 -5.37 -11.23
CA VAL A 149 -5.07 -4.23 -10.93
C VAL A 149 -5.46 -3.54 -12.24
N ALA A 150 -6.72 -3.14 -12.37
CA ALA A 150 -7.18 -2.43 -13.56
C ALA A 150 -6.95 -0.92 -13.47
N ARG A 151 -6.92 -0.38 -12.24
CA ARG A 151 -6.84 1.06 -12.01
C ARG A 151 -6.25 1.38 -10.65
N VAL A 152 -5.33 2.34 -10.58
CA VAL A 152 -4.88 2.94 -9.33
C VAL A 152 -5.15 4.44 -9.35
N ILE A 153 -5.66 5.00 -8.25
CA ILE A 153 -5.94 6.43 -8.12
C ILE A 153 -5.11 6.98 -6.96
N ILE A 154 -4.24 7.95 -7.25
CA ILE A 154 -3.51 8.71 -6.24
C ILE A 154 -4.25 10.03 -6.02
N ALA A 155 -4.75 10.27 -4.82
CA ALA A 155 -5.62 11.42 -4.54
C ALA A 155 -5.33 12.07 -3.18
N ASP A 156 -5.86 13.27 -2.98
CA ASP A 156 -5.66 14.04 -1.75
C ASP A 156 -6.51 13.48 -0.60
N GLY A 157 -5.85 13.07 0.48
CA GLY A 157 -6.49 12.63 1.72
C GLY A 157 -7.01 13.77 2.59
N ARG A 158 -6.62 15.02 2.30
CA ARG A 158 -7.02 16.22 3.06
C ARG A 158 -8.37 16.79 2.61
N ALA A 159 -8.88 16.33 1.47
CA ALA A 159 -10.18 16.76 0.92
C ALA A 159 -11.33 16.36 1.86
N GLU A 160 -12.47 17.04 1.74
CA GLU A 160 -13.66 16.77 2.56
C GLU A 160 -14.24 15.37 2.29
N HIS A 161 -14.19 14.91 1.03
CA HIS A 161 -14.73 13.63 0.59
C HIS A 161 -13.71 12.84 -0.26
N PRO A 162 -12.55 12.47 0.32
CA PRO A 162 -11.36 12.09 -0.45
C PRO A 162 -11.56 10.84 -1.31
N VAL A 163 -12.35 9.86 -0.82
CA VAL A 163 -12.66 8.63 -1.59
C VAL A 163 -13.64 8.93 -2.73
N ALA A 164 -14.68 9.72 -2.48
CA ALA A 164 -15.67 10.06 -3.51
C ALA A 164 -15.04 10.95 -4.60
N ASP A 165 -14.21 11.90 -4.19
CA ASP A 165 -13.41 12.75 -5.06
C ASP A 165 -12.48 11.92 -5.95
N ALA A 166 -11.73 10.98 -5.37
CA ALA A 166 -10.87 10.06 -6.12
C ALA A 166 -11.68 9.26 -7.16
N LEU A 167 -12.81 8.68 -6.76
CA LEU A 167 -13.68 7.90 -7.66
C LEU A 167 -14.30 8.76 -8.79
N SER A 168 -14.50 10.05 -8.55
CA SER A 168 -14.95 11.02 -9.56
C SER A 168 -13.86 11.46 -10.54
N GLY A 169 -12.61 11.02 -10.31
CA GLY A 169 -11.46 11.33 -11.15
C GLY A 169 -10.59 12.48 -10.64
N LYS A 170 -10.82 13.00 -9.43
CA LYS A 170 -9.92 14.00 -8.83
C LYS A 170 -8.64 13.33 -8.34
N GLY A 171 -7.50 13.72 -8.92
CA GLY A 171 -6.18 13.21 -8.61
C GLY A 171 -5.49 12.62 -9.84
N THR A 172 -4.54 11.72 -9.64
CA THR A 172 -3.85 11.01 -10.72
C THR A 172 -4.45 9.63 -10.90
N VAL A 173 -5.11 9.41 -12.04
CA VAL A 173 -5.65 8.11 -12.43
C VAL A 173 -4.63 7.37 -13.29
N ILE A 174 -4.30 6.15 -12.88
CA ILE A 174 -3.40 5.26 -13.60
C ILE A 174 -4.23 4.07 -14.09
N ALA A 175 -4.34 3.89 -15.41
CA ALA A 175 -5.14 2.85 -16.05
C ALA A 175 -4.68 2.61 -17.50
#